data_AF-A0A0K2RMC5-F1
#
_entry.id   AF-A0A0K2RMC5-F1
#
_cell.length_a   1.000
_cell.length_b   1.000
_cell.length_c   1.000
_cell.angle_alpha   90.00
_cell.angle_beta   90.00
_cell.angle_gamma   90.00
#
_symmetry.space_group_name_H-M   'P 1'
#
loop_
_entity.id
_entity.type
_entity.pdbx_description
1 polymer ?
#
loop_
_entity_poly.entity_id
_entity_poly.type
_entity_poly.pdbx_seq_one_letter_code
_entity_poly.pdbx_strand_id
1 'polypeptide(L)'
;MSIPVPNLDDRSFADLVAGARERIQQIAPEWTDLSVHDPGITILEAFAYLTDTLMYRLNRVPEKLYAVYLNLLGTSLYPPSTAETILEFTRTSAGSATDGQDIRIPRGTQVSCPPGVPGAPQPVFTTTTAAVLAAGQSSVQVPAADVTLYDAVPIGVGTGRPGQSFVIPNAPIVSGAGLSIAVGVPAGTQLSSGEAVLVDGKPFRFCREVEAFADAGPDEAPVRIDRSAGVVMFAWWDDESVARTAVVPGPGAGVRAWYRGGGGQRGNVGAGQLTIMRTPIPGLKVSNPEPATGGRDGESLENALRRAPQDFQARDRAVTVRDYEVLAMRHGGVARARAFTRRDIWAFAKPGEVEVVLVPFVPGVSEEGTAAPVPVRAAELTAQARESVRLEVEQYLRRRSTVGAEPVVRWASTNKCWWTRGSWFAPTRTPMP
;
A
#
# COMPACT_ATOMS: atom_id res chain seq x y z
N MET A 1 -3.37 -19.04 -21.66
CA MET A 1 -4.51 -18.77 -22.55
C MET A 1 -5.50 -17.92 -21.78
N SER A 2 -5.82 -16.72 -22.26
CA SER A 2 -6.89 -15.92 -21.67
C SER A 2 -8.22 -16.59 -21.94
N ILE A 3 -9.08 -16.68 -20.93
CA ILE A 3 -10.47 -17.08 -21.10
C ILE A 3 -11.11 -15.98 -21.98
N PRO A 4 -11.72 -16.31 -23.13
CA PRO A 4 -12.36 -15.31 -23.97
C PRO A 4 -13.47 -14.63 -23.16
N VAL A 5 -13.51 -13.29 -23.16
CA VAL A 5 -14.61 -12.55 -22.55
C VAL A 5 -15.85 -12.84 -23.40
N PRO A 6 -16.90 -13.46 -22.85
CA PRO A 6 -18.09 -13.77 -23.61
C PRO A 6 -18.79 -12.46 -24.00
N ASN A 7 -19.09 -12.30 -25.28
CA ASN A 7 -20.07 -11.31 -25.71
C ASN A 7 -21.44 -11.84 -25.28
N LEU A 8 -22.07 -11.20 -24.29
CA LEU A 8 -23.29 -11.70 -23.68
C LEU A 8 -24.51 -11.48 -24.60
N ASP A 9 -24.48 -10.42 -25.41
CA ASP A 9 -25.50 -10.10 -26.41
C ASP A 9 -24.89 -9.23 -27.52
N ASP A 10 -24.97 -9.68 -28.77
CA ASP A 10 -24.33 -9.04 -29.93
C ASP A 10 -25.29 -8.29 -30.85
N ARG A 11 -26.57 -8.16 -30.47
CA ARG A 11 -27.59 -7.48 -31.27
C ARG A 11 -27.31 -5.98 -31.36
N SER A 12 -27.37 -5.45 -32.58
CA SER A 12 -27.28 -4.01 -32.85
C SER A 12 -28.64 -3.32 -32.72
N PHE A 13 -28.64 -1.99 -32.67
CA PHE A 13 -29.85 -1.18 -32.81
C PHE A 13 -30.76 -1.64 -33.97
N ALA A 14 -30.17 -1.93 -35.14
CA ALA A 14 -30.94 -2.35 -36.31
C ALA A 14 -31.61 -3.71 -36.09
N ASP A 15 -30.92 -4.65 -35.45
CA ASP A 15 -31.46 -5.98 -35.12
C ASP A 15 -32.59 -5.90 -34.10
N LEU A 16 -32.46 -4.99 -33.12
CA LEU A 16 -33.48 -4.73 -32.10
C LEU A 16 -34.75 -4.13 -32.72
N VAL A 17 -34.60 -3.14 -33.62
CA VAL A 17 -35.74 -2.54 -34.33
C VAL A 17 -36.40 -3.56 -35.25
N ALA A 18 -35.63 -4.33 -36.01
CA ALA A 18 -36.15 -5.35 -36.90
C ALA A 18 -36.94 -6.43 -36.14
N GLY A 19 -36.36 -6.97 -35.07
CA GLY A 19 -37.02 -7.99 -34.25
C GLY A 19 -38.26 -7.48 -33.51
N ALA A 20 -38.27 -6.20 -33.12
CA ALA A 20 -39.45 -5.59 -32.50
C ALA A 20 -40.58 -5.38 -33.52
N ARG A 21 -40.28 -4.97 -34.76
CA ARG A 21 -41.26 -4.87 -35.85
C ARG A 21 -41.88 -6.22 -36.18
N GLU A 22 -41.08 -7.28 -36.24
CA GLU A 22 -41.57 -8.65 -36.46
C GLU A 22 -42.52 -9.10 -35.35
N ARG A 23 -42.22 -8.80 -34.08
CA ARG A 23 -43.13 -9.10 -32.95
C ARG A 23 -44.42 -8.31 -32.99
N ILE A 24 -44.39 -7.04 -33.39
CA ILE A 24 -45.61 -6.22 -33.52
C ILE A 24 -46.58 -6.89 -34.49
N GLN A 25 -46.10 -7.38 -35.63
CA GLN A 25 -46.93 -8.06 -36.63
C GLN A 25 -47.61 -9.33 -36.10
N GLN A 26 -47.01 -10.00 -35.12
CA GLN A 26 -47.55 -11.21 -34.51
C GLN A 26 -48.51 -10.92 -33.34
N ILE A 27 -48.24 -9.87 -32.56
CA ILE A 27 -48.96 -9.58 -31.30
C ILE A 27 -50.10 -8.58 -31.52
N ALA A 28 -49.92 -7.62 -32.42
CA ALA A 28 -50.87 -6.54 -32.70
C ALA A 28 -51.03 -6.37 -34.22
N PRO A 29 -51.65 -7.34 -34.92
CA PRO A 29 -51.86 -7.29 -36.37
C PRO A 29 -52.71 -6.10 -36.83
N GLU A 30 -53.48 -5.47 -35.93
CA GLU A 30 -54.23 -4.25 -36.15
C GLU A 30 -53.35 -3.00 -36.32
N TRP A 31 -52.09 -3.03 -35.87
CA TRP A 31 -51.14 -1.94 -36.03
C TRP A 31 -50.42 -2.05 -37.38
N THR A 32 -50.97 -1.38 -38.39
CA THR A 32 -50.55 -1.54 -39.80
C THR A 32 -49.50 -0.54 -40.27
N ASP A 33 -49.44 0.66 -39.67
CA ASP A 33 -48.44 1.67 -40.04
C ASP A 33 -47.18 1.47 -39.21
N LEU A 34 -46.11 0.99 -39.84
CA LEU A 34 -44.78 0.81 -39.22
C LEU A 34 -43.75 1.73 -39.90
N SER A 35 -44.20 2.86 -40.45
CA SER A 35 -43.34 3.84 -41.11
C SER A 35 -42.60 4.72 -40.09
N VAL A 36 -41.62 5.48 -40.58
CA VAL A 36 -40.82 6.41 -39.75
C VAL A 36 -41.67 7.56 -39.18
N HIS A 37 -42.83 7.83 -39.77
CA HIS A 37 -43.73 8.90 -39.31
C HIS A 37 -44.65 8.47 -38.16
N ASP A 38 -44.71 7.18 -37.85
CA ASP A 38 -45.51 6.68 -36.74
C ASP A 38 -44.84 7.02 -35.39
N PRO A 39 -45.52 7.75 -34.48
CA PRO A 39 -45.00 8.00 -33.14
C PRO A 39 -44.72 6.72 -32.35
N GLY A 40 -45.45 5.62 -32.59
CA GLY A 40 -45.20 4.33 -31.96
C GLY A 40 -43.87 3.71 -32.38
N ILE A 41 -43.52 3.79 -33.67
CA ILE A 41 -42.20 3.40 -34.18
C ILE A 41 -41.09 4.28 -33.60
N THR A 42 -41.34 5.58 -33.45
CA THR A 42 -40.37 6.50 -32.82
C THR A 42 -40.07 6.09 -31.37
N ILE A 43 -41.09 5.71 -30.60
CA ILE A 43 -40.92 5.20 -29.22
C ILE A 43 -40.15 3.87 -29.24
N LEU A 44 -40.45 2.97 -30.17
CA LEU A 44 -39.75 1.70 -30.32
C LEU A 44 -38.26 1.91 -30.64
N GLU A 45 -37.93 2.82 -31.54
CA GLU A 45 -36.55 3.20 -31.85
C GLU A 45 -35.85 3.78 -30.61
N ALA A 46 -36.54 4.62 -29.81
CA ALA A 46 -35.99 5.11 -28.55
C ALA A 46 -35.67 3.96 -27.57
N PHE A 47 -36.56 2.97 -27.43
CA PHE A 47 -36.32 1.79 -26.59
C PHE A 47 -35.20 0.90 -27.15
N ALA A 48 -35.10 0.74 -28.48
CA ALA A 48 -34.02 0.01 -29.11
C ALA A 48 -32.67 0.69 -28.85
N TYR A 49 -32.60 2.02 -28.93
CA TYR A 49 -31.40 2.80 -28.61
C TYR A 49 -30.99 2.66 -27.12
N LEU A 50 -31.96 2.74 -26.20
CA LEU A 50 -31.70 2.52 -24.78
C LEU A 50 -31.18 1.10 -24.53
N THR A 51 -31.76 0.11 -25.20
CA THR A 51 -31.37 -1.31 -25.06
C THR A 51 -29.97 -1.55 -25.62
N ASP A 52 -29.64 -1.03 -26.80
CA ASP A 52 -28.31 -1.08 -27.41
C ASP A 52 -27.25 -0.45 -26.49
N THR A 53 -27.57 0.70 -25.87
CA THR A 53 -26.71 1.34 -24.88
C THR A 53 -26.51 0.47 -23.62
N LEU A 54 -27.55 -0.23 -23.16
CA LEU A 54 -27.47 -1.15 -22.03
C LEU A 54 -26.65 -2.40 -22.39
N MET A 55 -26.83 -2.96 -23.58
CA MET A 55 -26.05 -4.10 -24.08
C MET A 55 -24.57 -3.75 -24.19
N TYR A 56 -24.24 -2.58 -24.74
CA TYR A 56 -22.88 -2.05 -24.76
C TYR A 56 -22.28 -1.97 -23.36
N ARG A 57 -23.04 -1.47 -22.37
CA ARG A 57 -22.61 -1.39 -20.97
C ARG A 57 -22.50 -2.76 -20.30
N LEU A 58 -23.32 -3.73 -20.68
CA LEU A 58 -23.30 -5.08 -20.14
C LEU A 58 -22.12 -5.89 -20.67
N ASN A 59 -21.82 -5.75 -21.97
CA ASN A 59 -20.66 -6.37 -22.62
C ASN A 59 -19.33 -5.77 -22.18
N ARG A 60 -19.36 -4.56 -21.63
CA ARG A 60 -18.24 -4.00 -20.89
C ARG A 60 -18.35 -4.45 -19.45
N VAL A 61 -17.56 -5.44 -19.04
CA VAL A 61 -17.38 -5.75 -17.61
C VAL A 61 -16.95 -4.45 -16.91
N PRO A 62 -17.79 -3.83 -16.06
CA PRO A 62 -17.40 -2.58 -15.42
C PRO A 62 -16.21 -2.83 -14.51
N GLU A 63 -15.31 -1.86 -14.38
CA GLU A 63 -14.20 -1.91 -13.42
C GLU A 63 -14.67 -2.26 -12.00
N LYS A 64 -15.91 -1.85 -11.66
CA LYS A 64 -16.57 -2.22 -10.41
C LYS A 64 -16.72 -3.73 -10.22
N LEU A 65 -17.04 -4.51 -11.26
CA LEU A 65 -17.14 -5.96 -11.15
C LEU A 65 -15.76 -6.59 -10.90
N TYR A 66 -14.71 -6.12 -11.58
CA TYR A 66 -13.35 -6.56 -11.33
C TYR A 66 -12.92 -6.28 -9.88
N ALA A 67 -13.19 -5.09 -9.36
CA ALA A 67 -12.93 -4.77 -7.95
C ALA A 67 -13.71 -5.68 -6.99
N VAL A 68 -14.98 -5.98 -7.28
CA VAL A 68 -15.79 -6.90 -6.47
C VAL A 68 -15.24 -8.33 -6.52
N TYR A 69 -14.81 -8.82 -7.68
CA TYR A 69 -14.17 -10.14 -7.79
C TYR A 69 -12.84 -10.20 -7.05
N LEU A 70 -12.01 -9.16 -7.13
CA LEU A 70 -10.78 -9.04 -6.34
C LEU A 70 -11.09 -9.08 -4.84
N ASN A 71 -12.10 -8.35 -4.39
CA ASN A 71 -12.55 -8.36 -3.00
C ASN A 71 -13.03 -9.75 -2.57
N LEU A 72 -13.78 -10.46 -3.42
CA LEU A 72 -14.22 -11.84 -3.15
C LEU A 72 -13.05 -12.83 -3.09
N LEU A 73 -12.00 -12.60 -3.89
CA LEU A 73 -10.75 -13.35 -3.81
C LEU A 73 -9.88 -12.96 -2.61
N GLY A 74 -10.29 -11.95 -1.83
CA GLY A 74 -9.52 -11.42 -0.70
C GLY A 74 -8.27 -10.64 -1.12
N THR A 75 -8.18 -10.22 -2.38
CA THR A 75 -7.04 -9.45 -2.90
C THR A 75 -7.29 -7.95 -2.70
N SER A 76 -6.52 -7.31 -1.83
CA SER A 76 -6.50 -5.85 -1.68
C SER A 76 -5.46 -5.21 -2.60
N LEU A 77 -5.68 -3.93 -2.95
CA LEU A 77 -4.68 -3.12 -3.64
C LEU A 77 -3.53 -2.81 -2.69
N TYR A 78 -2.29 -2.83 -3.18
CA TYR A 78 -1.17 -2.35 -2.38
C TYR A 78 -1.25 -0.83 -2.17
N PRO A 79 -1.13 -0.37 -0.91
CA PRO A 79 -1.14 1.06 -0.62
C PRO A 79 0.10 1.75 -1.18
N PRO A 80 0.06 3.09 -1.37
CA PRO A 80 1.24 3.86 -1.74
C PRO A 80 2.32 3.73 -0.65
N SER A 81 3.59 3.80 -1.05
CA SER A 81 4.71 3.91 -0.11
C SER A 81 5.25 5.33 -0.08
N THR A 82 5.82 5.70 1.06
CA THR A 82 6.36 7.03 1.29
C THR A 82 7.82 7.12 0.89
N ALA A 83 8.20 8.25 0.30
CA ALA A 83 9.61 8.60 0.21
C ALA A 83 10.13 8.99 1.61
N GLU A 84 11.25 8.43 2.02
CA GLU A 84 11.86 8.72 3.34
C GLU A 84 13.29 9.25 3.16
N THR A 85 13.76 10.05 4.09
CA THR A 85 15.14 10.53 4.14
C THR A 85 15.50 10.99 5.55
N ILE A 86 16.79 11.24 5.78
CA ILE A 86 17.27 11.91 6.98
C ILE A 86 17.52 13.38 6.64
N LEU A 87 16.82 14.27 7.34
CA LEU A 87 17.08 15.71 7.27
C LEU A 87 18.17 16.06 8.26
N GLU A 88 19.14 16.85 7.80
CA GLU A 88 20.15 17.47 8.64
C GLU A 88 19.77 18.92 8.89
N PHE A 89 19.50 19.23 10.15
CA PHE A 89 19.30 20.59 10.62
C PHE A 89 20.61 21.13 11.16
N THR A 90 21.05 22.29 10.69
CA THR A 90 22.33 22.92 11.05
C THR A 90 22.11 24.34 11.58
N ARG A 91 22.90 24.75 12.59
CA ARG A 91 22.82 26.14 13.10
C ARG A 91 23.29 27.14 12.02
N THR A 92 22.55 28.23 11.85
CA THR A 92 22.87 29.27 10.85
C THR A 92 23.99 30.20 11.30
N SER A 93 24.16 30.40 12.61
CA SER A 93 25.18 31.27 13.19
C SER A 93 26.09 30.49 14.12
N ALA A 94 27.22 30.00 13.62
CA ALA A 94 28.34 29.62 14.47
C ALA A 94 28.89 30.92 15.09
N GLY A 95 28.70 31.13 16.40
CA GLY A 95 29.22 32.31 17.12
C GLY A 95 28.26 33.45 17.47
N SER A 96 26.93 33.26 17.46
CA SER A 96 25.95 34.21 18.03
C SER A 96 25.46 33.74 19.40
N ALA A 97 24.86 34.62 20.22
CA ALA A 97 24.36 34.35 21.57
C ALA A 97 23.39 33.14 21.70
N THR A 98 22.85 32.64 20.58
CA THR A 98 22.02 31.42 20.46
C THR A 98 22.81 30.10 20.37
N ASP A 99 24.14 30.12 20.26
CA ASP A 99 24.98 28.90 20.20
C ASP A 99 24.95 28.10 21.51
N GLY A 100 24.56 28.78 22.60
CA GLY A 100 24.41 28.19 23.93
C GLY A 100 23.00 27.69 24.29
N GLN A 101 22.03 27.74 23.37
CA GLN A 101 20.66 27.31 23.65
C GLN A 101 20.24 26.07 22.87
N ASP A 102 19.50 25.18 23.54
CA ASP A 102 18.87 24.02 22.94
C ASP A 102 17.77 24.47 21.97
N ILE A 103 17.83 24.00 20.72
CA ILE A 103 16.81 24.29 19.71
C ILE A 103 15.96 23.04 19.52
N ARG A 104 14.66 23.12 19.83
CA ARG A 104 13.72 22.01 19.65
C ARG A 104 13.22 21.97 18.21
N ILE A 105 13.28 20.78 17.61
CA ILE A 105 12.69 20.48 16.31
C ILE A 105 11.47 19.58 16.55
N PRO A 106 10.24 20.12 16.48
CA PRO A 106 9.04 19.32 16.69
C PRO A 106 8.87 18.24 15.61
N ARG A 107 8.25 17.12 16.00
CA ARG A 107 7.61 16.21 15.03
C ARG A 107 6.54 17.00 14.28
N GLY A 108 6.43 16.80 12.97
CA GLY A 108 5.51 17.58 12.13
C GLY A 108 6.14 18.80 11.45
N THR A 109 7.43 19.05 11.63
CA THR A 109 8.14 20.14 10.95
C THR A 109 8.18 19.85 9.45
N GLN A 110 7.71 20.79 8.63
CA GLN A 110 7.60 20.61 7.18
C GLN A 110 8.76 21.25 6.42
N VAL A 111 9.32 20.50 5.46
CA VAL A 111 10.42 20.90 4.56
C VAL A 111 10.05 20.54 3.13
N SER A 112 10.35 21.40 2.16
CA SER A 112 10.10 21.12 0.75
C SER A 112 11.31 21.50 -0.12
N CYS A 113 11.23 21.10 -1.38
CA CYS A 113 12.14 21.61 -2.40
C CYS A 113 11.92 23.10 -2.66
N PRO A 114 12.93 23.82 -3.19
CA PRO A 114 12.74 25.11 -3.81
C PRO A 114 11.64 25.06 -4.86
N PRO A 115 10.90 26.17 -5.07
CA PRO A 115 9.83 26.17 -6.03
C PRO A 115 10.34 25.88 -7.44
N GLY A 116 9.77 24.83 -8.06
CA GLY A 116 10.07 24.42 -9.42
C GLY A 116 9.17 25.13 -10.45
N VAL A 117 8.74 24.38 -11.47
CA VAL A 117 7.83 24.90 -12.50
C VAL A 117 6.50 25.33 -11.88
N PRO A 118 5.97 26.53 -12.22
CA PRO A 118 4.67 26.98 -11.75
C PRO A 118 3.56 25.96 -12.05
N GLY A 119 2.73 25.64 -11.04
CA GLY A 119 1.61 24.71 -11.16
C GLY A 119 1.94 23.25 -10.89
N ALA A 120 3.20 22.85 -10.79
CA ALA A 120 3.58 21.49 -10.39
C ALA A 120 3.48 21.31 -8.87
N PRO A 121 2.76 20.28 -8.36
CA PRO A 121 2.72 19.99 -6.93
C PRO A 121 4.11 19.60 -6.42
N GLN A 122 4.53 20.21 -5.32
CA GLN A 122 5.84 19.94 -4.72
C GLN A 122 5.73 18.89 -3.61
N PRO A 123 6.72 18.00 -3.47
CA PRO A 123 6.79 17.10 -2.33
C PRO A 123 7.02 17.90 -1.05
N VAL A 124 6.36 17.50 0.03
CA VAL A 124 6.46 18.14 1.34
C VAL A 124 6.80 17.07 2.36
N PHE A 125 8.04 17.12 2.82
CA PHE A 125 8.56 16.22 3.83
C PHE A 125 8.20 16.70 5.22
N THR A 126 7.74 15.78 6.04
CA THR A 126 7.38 16.04 7.43
C THR A 126 8.29 15.23 8.35
N THR A 127 8.87 15.87 9.38
CA THR A 127 9.66 15.16 10.39
C THR A 127 8.79 14.15 11.15
N THR A 128 9.22 12.89 11.21
CA THR A 128 8.42 11.80 11.79
C THR A 128 8.64 11.65 13.29
N THR A 129 9.74 12.19 13.81
CA THR A 129 10.09 12.24 15.23
C THR A 129 10.46 13.67 15.63
N ALA A 130 10.39 13.95 16.93
CA ALA A 130 10.93 15.19 17.48
C ALA A 130 12.42 15.01 17.80
N ALA A 131 13.19 16.08 17.68
CA ALA A 131 14.59 16.11 18.05
C ALA A 131 14.93 17.40 18.79
N VAL A 132 16.06 17.39 19.50
CA VAL A 132 16.62 18.59 20.13
C VAL A 132 18.05 18.73 19.64
N LEU A 133 18.38 19.90 19.10
CA LEU A 133 19.75 20.28 18.81
C LEU A 133 20.33 20.88 20.09
N ALA A 134 21.14 20.11 20.81
CA ALA A 134 21.72 20.53 22.07
C ALA A 134 22.64 21.75 21.88
N ALA A 135 22.78 22.59 22.91
CA ALA A 135 23.74 23.69 22.94
C ALA A 135 25.15 23.21 22.54
N GLY A 136 25.81 23.93 21.62
CA GLY A 136 27.14 23.58 21.10
C GLY A 136 27.20 22.52 19.99
N GLN A 137 26.11 21.82 19.65
CA GLN A 137 26.09 20.94 18.46
C GLN A 137 25.91 21.70 17.15
N SER A 138 26.71 21.44 16.12
CA SER A 138 26.55 22.14 14.84
C SER A 138 25.33 21.66 14.03
N SER A 139 25.01 20.36 14.13
CA SER A 139 23.90 19.73 13.42
C SER A 139 23.22 18.61 14.19
N VAL A 140 21.99 18.28 13.78
CA VAL A 140 21.23 17.11 14.24
C VAL A 140 20.50 16.49 13.07
N GLN A 141 20.47 15.16 13.05
CA GLN A 141 19.79 14.36 12.04
C GLN A 141 18.40 13.95 12.52
N VAL A 142 17.39 14.16 11.68
CA VAL A 142 15.98 13.89 12.00
C VAL A 142 15.31 13.15 10.83
N PRO A 143 14.74 11.96 11.06
CA PRO A 143 14.00 11.24 10.03
C PRO A 143 12.78 12.02 9.52
N ALA A 144 12.60 12.08 8.21
CA ALA A 144 11.47 12.71 7.56
C ALA A 144 10.94 11.88 6.39
N ALA A 145 9.67 12.11 6.05
CA ALA A 145 8.96 11.38 5.00
C ALA A 145 7.98 12.30 4.25
N ASP A 146 7.72 12.04 2.96
CA ASP A 146 6.69 12.74 2.16
C ASP A 146 5.28 12.26 2.55
N VAL A 147 4.86 12.66 3.74
CA VAL A 147 3.60 12.25 4.37
C VAL A 147 2.90 13.42 5.06
N THR A 148 1.58 13.30 5.13
CA THR A 148 0.76 14.07 6.08
C THR A 148 0.54 13.23 7.32
N LEU A 149 0.83 13.80 8.49
CA LEU A 149 0.63 13.15 9.78
C LEU A 149 -0.78 13.41 10.29
N TYR A 150 -1.48 12.34 10.66
CA TYR A 150 -2.79 12.39 11.30
C TYR A 150 -2.68 11.76 12.68
N ASP A 151 -2.91 12.55 13.72
CA ASP A 151 -2.79 12.12 15.11
C ASP A 151 -4.15 12.06 15.81
N ALA A 152 -4.42 10.94 16.49
CA ALA A 152 -5.60 10.73 17.31
C ALA A 152 -6.92 11.09 16.61
N VAL A 153 -7.04 10.76 15.31
CA VAL A 153 -8.25 11.07 14.54
C VAL A 153 -9.41 10.22 15.03
N PRO A 154 -10.56 10.82 15.39
CA PRO A 154 -11.75 10.06 15.75
C PRO A 154 -12.32 9.36 14.51
N ILE A 155 -12.40 8.03 14.53
CA ILE A 155 -12.94 7.24 13.40
C ILE A 155 -14.29 6.59 13.71
N GLY A 156 -14.71 6.59 14.98
CA GLY A 156 -16.02 6.07 15.36
C GLY A 156 -16.17 5.83 16.85
N VAL A 157 -17.30 5.23 17.21
CA VAL A 157 -17.66 4.84 18.57
C VAL A 157 -18.14 3.40 18.55
N GLY A 158 -17.67 2.60 19.52
CA GLY A 158 -17.98 1.20 19.65
C GLY A 158 -19.43 0.93 20.06
N THR A 159 -19.95 -0.19 19.60
CA THR A 159 -21.28 -0.74 19.91
C THR A 159 -21.22 -1.95 20.84
N GLY A 160 -20.03 -2.51 21.08
CA GLY A 160 -19.82 -3.76 21.81
C GLY A 160 -20.09 -5.04 21.03
N ARG A 161 -20.57 -4.95 19.78
CA ARG A 161 -20.87 -6.12 18.95
C ARG A 161 -19.61 -6.70 18.27
N PRO A 162 -19.58 -7.99 17.93
CA PRO A 162 -18.53 -8.55 17.07
C PRO A 162 -18.59 -7.96 15.65
N GLY A 163 -17.46 -7.98 14.94
CA GLY A 163 -17.38 -7.63 13.51
C GLY A 163 -17.58 -6.14 13.21
N GLN A 164 -17.34 -5.25 14.18
CA GLN A 164 -17.45 -3.81 13.98
C GLN A 164 -16.43 -3.29 12.97
N SER A 165 -16.87 -2.41 12.08
CA SER A 165 -16.03 -1.80 11.04
C SER A 165 -16.13 -0.28 11.06
N PHE A 166 -14.99 0.39 10.86
CA PHE A 166 -14.85 1.85 10.83
C PHE A 166 -14.05 2.28 9.61
N VAL A 167 -14.27 3.52 9.16
CA VAL A 167 -13.56 4.11 8.02
C VAL A 167 -12.61 5.20 8.52
N ILE A 168 -11.34 5.07 8.18
CA ILE A 168 -10.32 6.10 8.38
C ILE A 168 -10.46 7.12 7.25
N PRO A 169 -10.59 8.42 7.56
CA PRO A 169 -10.68 9.45 6.53
C PRO A 169 -9.34 9.58 5.77
N ASN A 170 -9.37 10.19 4.59
CA ASN A 170 -8.17 10.49 3.79
C ASN A 170 -7.32 9.26 3.41
N ALA A 171 -7.95 8.10 3.21
CA ALA A 171 -7.33 6.95 2.55
C ALA A 171 -6.94 7.32 1.09
N PRO A 172 -5.89 6.69 0.52
CA PRO A 172 -5.13 5.56 1.06
C PRO A 172 -4.11 5.95 2.15
N ILE A 173 -3.88 5.03 3.07
CA ILE A 173 -2.87 5.10 4.13
C ILE A 173 -1.58 4.48 3.62
N VAL A 174 -0.43 5.13 3.86
CA VAL A 174 0.84 4.64 3.33
C VAL A 174 1.25 3.27 3.91
N SER A 175 1.99 2.50 3.13
CA SER A 175 2.63 1.25 3.58
C SER A 175 3.69 1.51 4.67
N GLY A 176 3.99 0.48 5.47
CA GLY A 176 5.06 0.53 6.48
C GLY A 176 4.60 0.99 7.86
N ALA A 177 5.53 1.49 8.67
CA ALA A 177 5.27 1.89 10.04
C ALA A 177 4.47 3.21 10.16
N GLY A 178 3.80 3.39 11.31
CA GLY A 178 3.11 4.63 11.66
C GLY A 178 1.59 4.61 11.52
N LEU A 179 0.99 3.45 11.26
CA LEU A 179 -0.43 3.21 11.46
C LEU A 179 -0.66 2.57 12.84
N SER A 180 -1.56 3.14 13.62
CA SER A 180 -1.99 2.58 14.90
C SER A 180 -3.45 2.91 15.15
N ILE A 181 -4.21 1.91 15.58
CA ILE A 181 -5.60 2.06 16.01
C ILE A 181 -5.63 1.91 17.52
N ALA A 182 -6.40 2.73 18.21
CA ALA A 182 -6.61 2.58 19.64
C ALA A 182 -8.09 2.70 20.00
N VAL A 183 -8.48 1.97 21.04
CA VAL A 183 -9.86 1.87 21.53
C VAL A 183 -9.90 2.41 22.94
N GLY A 184 -10.90 3.25 23.22
CA GLY A 184 -11.11 3.83 24.54
C GLY A 184 -11.40 2.74 25.56
N VAL A 185 -10.72 2.81 26.70
CA VAL A 185 -10.89 1.88 27.82
C VAL A 185 -11.37 2.65 29.06
N PRO A 186 -12.06 2.00 30.01
CA PRO A 186 -12.47 2.63 31.26
C PRO A 186 -11.28 3.22 32.04
N ALA A 187 -11.52 4.30 32.79
CA ALA A 187 -10.52 4.82 33.71
C ALA A 187 -10.19 3.77 34.78
N GLY A 188 -8.90 3.52 35.01
CA GLY A 188 -8.44 2.51 35.97
C GLY A 188 -8.15 1.12 35.39
N THR A 189 -8.35 0.89 34.09
CA THR A 189 -7.85 -0.34 33.44
C THR A 189 -6.33 -0.42 33.55
N GLN A 190 -5.83 -1.51 34.14
CA GLN A 190 -4.39 -1.75 34.28
C GLN A 190 -3.80 -2.12 32.92
N LEU A 191 -2.91 -1.28 32.41
CA LEU A 191 -2.27 -1.42 31.10
C LEU A 191 -0.76 -1.38 31.30
N SER A 192 -0.02 -2.19 30.54
CA SER A 192 1.43 -2.17 30.57
C SER A 192 1.96 -0.90 29.88
N SER A 193 3.16 -0.48 30.23
CA SER A 193 3.82 0.66 29.56
C SER A 193 3.93 0.39 28.06
N GLY A 194 3.48 1.36 27.25
CA GLY A 194 3.49 1.26 25.78
C GLY A 194 2.24 0.64 25.16
N GLU A 195 1.32 0.07 25.95
CA GLU A 195 0.07 -0.51 25.44
C GLU A 195 -1.04 0.53 25.25
N ALA A 196 -0.86 1.75 25.78
CA ALA A 196 -1.90 2.75 25.82
C ALA A 196 -1.37 4.17 25.62
N VAL A 197 -2.27 5.05 25.21
CA VAL A 197 -2.04 6.48 25.01
C VAL A 197 -3.17 7.27 25.65
N LEU A 198 -2.84 8.43 26.24
CA LEU A 198 -3.84 9.38 26.71
C LEU A 198 -4.21 10.34 25.57
N VAL A 199 -5.50 10.42 25.26
CA VAL A 199 -6.05 11.41 24.33
C VAL A 199 -7.10 12.19 25.10
N ASP A 200 -6.89 13.50 25.23
CA ASP A 200 -7.77 14.41 26.00
C ASP A 200 -8.01 13.91 27.44
N GLY A 201 -6.97 13.37 28.07
CA GLY A 201 -7.01 12.82 29.44
C GLY A 201 -7.70 11.46 29.57
N LYS A 202 -8.18 10.86 28.47
CA LYS A 202 -8.82 9.53 28.47
C LYS A 202 -7.85 8.46 27.94
N PRO A 203 -7.79 7.27 28.58
CA PRO A 203 -6.92 6.20 28.13
C PRO A 203 -7.49 5.47 26.90
N PHE A 204 -6.63 5.24 25.92
CA PHE A 204 -6.90 4.43 24.74
C PHE A 204 -5.85 3.32 24.64
N ARG A 205 -6.29 2.07 24.53
CA ARG A 205 -5.41 0.91 24.34
C ARG A 205 -5.14 0.69 22.85
N PHE A 206 -3.88 0.50 22.46
CA PHE A 206 -3.51 0.18 21.09
C PHE A 206 -3.99 -1.22 20.68
N CYS A 207 -4.48 -1.30 19.46
CA CYS A 207 -4.89 -2.53 18.80
C CYS A 207 -3.71 -3.16 18.07
N ARG A 208 -3.71 -4.49 17.98
CA ARG A 208 -2.72 -5.23 17.21
C ARG A 208 -3.24 -5.44 15.79
N GLU A 209 -2.55 -4.90 14.79
CA GLU A 209 -2.83 -5.22 13.39
C GLU A 209 -2.53 -6.71 13.15
N VAL A 210 -3.52 -7.46 12.68
CA VAL A 210 -3.42 -8.88 12.33
C VAL A 210 -3.91 -9.10 10.91
N GLU A 211 -3.48 -10.19 10.28
CA GLU A 211 -4.01 -10.58 8.96
C GLU A 211 -5.23 -11.49 9.09
N ALA A 212 -5.18 -12.43 10.03
CA ALA A 212 -6.31 -13.24 10.43
C ALA A 212 -6.58 -13.05 11.93
N PHE A 213 -7.86 -12.95 12.31
CA PHE A 213 -8.22 -12.86 13.72
C PHE A 213 -7.84 -14.10 14.53
N ALA A 214 -7.67 -15.26 13.86
CA ALA A 214 -7.18 -16.48 14.48
C ALA A 214 -5.73 -16.38 15.01
N ASP A 215 -4.94 -15.41 14.51
CA ASP A 215 -3.58 -15.15 14.98
C ASP A 215 -3.56 -14.42 16.32
N ALA A 216 -4.71 -13.90 16.76
CA ALA A 216 -4.86 -13.17 18.01
C ALA A 216 -4.77 -14.09 19.24
N GLY A 217 -4.01 -13.63 20.23
CA GLY A 217 -4.04 -14.21 21.57
C GLY A 217 -5.29 -13.78 22.34
N PRO A 218 -5.60 -14.46 23.47
CA PRO A 218 -6.63 -13.98 24.40
C PRO A 218 -6.27 -12.57 24.91
N ASP A 219 -7.29 -11.76 25.20
CA ASP A 219 -7.18 -10.39 25.69
C ASP A 219 -6.48 -9.38 24.77
N GLU A 220 -6.04 -9.76 23.58
CA GLU A 220 -5.57 -8.84 22.56
C GLU A 220 -6.76 -8.09 21.93
N ALA A 221 -6.51 -6.87 21.45
CA ALA A 221 -7.46 -6.14 20.60
C ALA A 221 -7.03 -6.25 19.12
N PRO A 222 -7.29 -7.39 18.45
CA PRO A 222 -6.86 -7.58 17.08
C PRO A 222 -7.73 -6.78 16.10
N VAL A 223 -7.07 -6.25 15.08
CA VAL A 223 -7.73 -5.45 14.04
C VAL A 223 -7.15 -5.81 12.68
N ARG A 224 -8.01 -5.96 11.68
CA ARG A 224 -7.61 -6.06 10.28
C ARG A 224 -7.79 -4.69 9.64
N ILE A 225 -6.82 -4.26 8.83
CA ILE A 225 -6.87 -2.94 8.19
C ILE A 225 -6.65 -3.08 6.70
N ASP A 226 -7.60 -2.60 5.90
CA ASP A 226 -7.39 -2.29 4.50
C ASP A 226 -6.88 -0.86 4.41
N ARG A 227 -5.57 -0.69 4.20
CA ARG A 227 -4.93 0.62 4.11
C ARG A 227 -5.31 1.40 2.85
N SER A 228 -5.63 0.69 1.77
CA SER A 228 -5.99 1.30 0.50
C SER A 228 -7.42 1.86 0.55
N ALA A 229 -8.35 1.10 1.16
CA ALA A 229 -9.72 1.54 1.38
C ALA A 229 -9.91 2.37 2.67
N GLY A 230 -8.95 2.34 3.60
CA GLY A 230 -9.06 2.94 4.93
C GLY A 230 -10.03 2.21 5.85
N VAL A 231 -10.32 0.93 5.62
CA VAL A 231 -11.31 0.17 6.40
C VAL A 231 -10.62 -0.55 7.56
N VAL A 232 -11.12 -0.34 8.77
CA VAL A 232 -10.67 -0.97 10.01
C VAL A 232 -11.74 -1.93 10.47
N MET A 233 -11.42 -3.21 10.56
CA MET A 233 -12.35 -4.26 10.96
C MET A 233 -11.86 -4.94 12.24
N PHE A 234 -12.71 -4.97 13.25
CA PHE A 234 -12.49 -5.69 14.49
C PHE A 234 -12.94 -7.14 14.39
N ALA A 235 -12.43 -7.99 15.28
CA ALA A 235 -12.72 -9.41 15.27
C ALA A 235 -14.22 -9.71 15.30
N TRP A 236 -14.60 -10.75 14.56
CA TRP A 236 -15.87 -11.43 14.70
C TRP A 236 -15.68 -12.61 15.67
N TRP A 237 -16.65 -12.84 16.56
CA TRP A 237 -16.85 -14.11 17.25
C TRP A 237 -18.36 -14.36 17.35
N ASP A 238 -18.73 -15.63 17.43
CA ASP A 238 -20.06 -16.05 17.87
C ASP A 238 -20.01 -16.49 19.33
N ASP A 239 -21.17 -16.65 19.96
CA ASP A 239 -21.28 -17.02 21.38
C ASP A 239 -20.78 -18.46 21.66
N GLU A 240 -20.51 -19.28 20.64
CA GLU A 240 -19.98 -20.64 20.80
C GLU A 240 -18.44 -20.68 20.75
N SER A 241 -17.77 -19.73 20.08
CA SER A 241 -16.31 -19.63 19.94
C SER A 241 -15.59 -18.99 21.15
N VAL A 242 -16.17 -19.13 22.35
CA VAL A 242 -15.79 -18.51 23.64
C VAL A 242 -14.31 -18.66 24.04
N ALA A 243 -13.56 -19.57 23.43
CA ALA A 243 -12.16 -19.80 23.79
C ALA A 243 -11.20 -18.65 23.46
N ARG A 244 -11.62 -17.62 22.69
CA ARG A 244 -10.78 -16.44 22.36
C ARG A 244 -11.62 -15.18 22.21
N THR A 245 -12.08 -14.59 23.33
CA THR A 245 -12.79 -13.30 23.30
C THR A 245 -11.79 -12.17 23.00
N ALA A 246 -11.49 -11.98 21.72
CA ALA A 246 -10.76 -10.81 21.25
C ALA A 246 -11.42 -9.53 21.77
N VAL A 247 -10.62 -8.58 22.23
CA VAL A 247 -11.12 -7.29 22.74
C VAL A 247 -11.61 -6.44 21.57
N VAL A 248 -12.85 -5.99 21.65
CA VAL A 248 -13.45 -5.03 20.70
C VAL A 248 -13.84 -3.73 21.36
N PRO A 249 -14.12 -2.68 20.57
CA PRO A 249 -14.77 -1.47 21.07
C PRO A 249 -16.10 -1.78 21.74
N GLY A 250 -16.13 -1.65 23.07
CA GLY A 250 -17.35 -1.72 23.88
C GLY A 250 -18.34 -0.60 23.55
N PRO A 251 -19.59 -0.67 24.05
CA PRO A 251 -20.59 0.37 23.83
C PRO A 251 -20.09 1.74 24.31
N GLY A 252 -20.09 2.74 23.43
CA GLY A 252 -19.63 4.09 23.76
C GLY A 252 -18.11 4.29 23.76
N ALA A 253 -17.32 3.24 23.55
CA ALA A 253 -15.86 3.34 23.50
C ALA A 253 -15.41 4.08 22.23
N GLY A 254 -14.73 5.22 22.38
CA GLY A 254 -14.19 5.95 21.23
C GLY A 254 -13.12 5.13 20.51
N VAL A 255 -13.06 5.23 19.18
CA VAL A 255 -11.98 4.66 18.38
C VAL A 255 -11.15 5.79 17.77
N ARG A 256 -9.82 5.66 17.83
CA ARG A 256 -8.84 6.65 17.40
C ARG A 256 -7.83 6.02 16.44
N ALA A 257 -7.43 6.79 15.44
CA ALA A 257 -6.41 6.38 14.48
C ALA A 257 -5.24 7.38 14.46
N TRP A 258 -4.02 6.85 14.45
CA TRP A 258 -2.81 7.56 14.08
C TRP A 258 -2.32 6.96 12.78
N TYR A 259 -2.13 7.77 11.76
CA TYR A 259 -1.76 7.27 10.44
C TYR A 259 -1.04 8.33 9.64
N ARG A 260 -0.44 7.87 8.54
CA ARG A 260 0.26 8.69 7.58
C ARG A 260 -0.47 8.59 6.24
N GLY A 261 -0.89 9.72 5.70
CA GLY A 261 -1.49 9.80 4.36
C GLY A 261 -0.52 10.39 3.35
N GLY A 262 -0.80 10.19 2.07
CA GLY A 262 0.03 10.69 0.96
C GLY A 262 0.98 9.63 0.41
N GLY A 263 2.27 9.95 0.35
CA GLY A 263 3.26 9.15 -0.37
C GLY A 263 3.18 9.31 -1.89
N GLY A 264 3.79 8.35 -2.60
CA GLY A 264 3.85 8.34 -4.05
C GLY A 264 5.26 8.55 -4.63
N GLN A 265 5.37 8.38 -5.95
CA GLN A 265 6.65 8.48 -6.64
C GLN A 265 7.24 9.90 -6.64
N ARG A 266 6.38 10.93 -6.54
CA ARG A 266 6.79 12.34 -6.50
C ARG A 266 7.66 12.70 -5.30
N GLY A 267 7.60 11.92 -4.23
CA GLY A 267 8.39 12.14 -3.03
C GLY A 267 9.87 11.80 -3.23
N ASN A 268 10.23 11.06 -4.28
CA ASN A 268 11.63 10.69 -4.50
C ASN A 268 12.41 11.90 -5.04
N VAL A 269 13.25 12.47 -4.19
CA VAL A 269 14.03 13.68 -4.48
C VAL A 269 15.52 13.43 -4.28
N GLY A 270 16.35 14.14 -5.05
CA GLY A 270 17.80 14.02 -4.96
C GLY A 270 18.35 14.54 -3.64
N ALA A 271 19.61 14.17 -3.35
CA ALA A 271 20.35 14.75 -2.24
C ALA A 271 20.45 16.28 -2.39
N GLY A 272 20.38 16.99 -1.26
CA GLY A 272 20.49 18.45 -1.19
C GLY A 272 19.31 19.23 -1.78
N GLN A 273 18.21 18.57 -2.15
CA GLN A 273 17.05 19.25 -2.74
C GLN A 273 16.03 19.74 -1.70
N LEU A 274 16.00 19.20 -0.48
CA LEU A 274 15.08 19.60 0.59
C LEU A 274 15.70 20.70 1.45
N THR A 275 15.55 21.95 1.01
CA THR A 275 16.22 23.11 1.62
C THR A 275 15.29 24.18 2.16
N ILE A 276 13.99 24.13 1.82
CA ILE A 276 13.02 25.15 2.22
C ILE A 276 12.21 24.64 3.41
N MET A 277 12.38 25.25 4.58
CA MET A 277 11.48 24.99 5.72
C MET A 277 10.15 25.71 5.51
N ARG A 278 9.06 24.94 5.39
CA ARG A 278 7.68 25.46 5.39
C ARG A 278 7.20 25.77 6.80
N THR A 279 7.67 25.00 7.79
CA THR A 279 7.54 25.31 9.21
C THR A 279 8.87 25.90 9.68
N PRO A 280 9.06 27.23 9.66
CA PRO A 280 10.35 27.84 9.97
C PRO A 280 10.72 27.62 11.44
N ILE A 281 11.95 27.18 11.69
CA ILE A 281 12.56 27.12 13.03
C ILE A 281 13.70 28.14 13.06
N PRO A 282 13.59 29.22 13.87
CA PRO A 282 14.63 30.25 13.94
C PRO A 282 16.01 29.69 14.28
N GLY A 283 17.04 30.19 13.60
CA GLY A 283 18.44 29.81 13.85
C GLY A 283 18.89 28.50 13.21
N LEU A 284 18.03 27.83 12.43
CA LEU A 284 18.36 26.61 11.69
C LEU A 284 18.29 26.81 10.18
N LYS A 285 19.14 26.06 9.47
CA LYS A 285 18.98 25.71 8.05
C LYS A 285 18.79 24.19 7.93
N VAL A 286 18.19 23.74 6.84
CA VAL A 286 17.92 22.31 6.61
C VAL A 286 18.45 21.86 5.26
N SER A 287 18.90 20.61 5.21
CA SER A 287 19.27 19.90 3.98
C SER A 287 18.98 18.40 4.14
N ASN A 288 18.91 17.66 3.04
CA ASN A 288 18.94 16.19 3.04
C ASN A 288 20.27 15.70 2.45
N PRO A 289 21.25 15.29 3.26
CA PRO A 289 22.54 14.82 2.73
C PRO A 289 22.41 13.62 1.79
N GLU A 290 21.45 12.74 2.08
CA GLU A 290 21.11 11.58 1.25
C GLU A 290 19.82 11.84 0.43
N PRO A 291 19.66 11.19 -0.73
CA PRO A 291 18.41 11.28 -1.48
C PRO A 291 17.22 10.77 -0.67
N ALA A 292 16.04 11.30 -0.95
CA ALA A 292 14.80 10.70 -0.47
C ALA A 292 14.34 9.62 -1.44
N THR A 293 14.12 8.42 -0.92
CA THR A 293 13.92 7.20 -1.72
C THR A 293 12.70 6.41 -1.25
N GLY A 294 12.29 5.35 -1.96
CA GLY A 294 11.21 4.46 -1.54
C GLY A 294 9.76 4.94 -1.74
N GLY A 295 9.54 6.11 -2.32
CA GLY A 295 8.19 6.58 -2.67
C GLY A 295 7.61 5.82 -3.87
N ARG A 296 6.40 5.27 -3.75
CA ARG A 296 5.70 4.55 -4.81
C ARG A 296 4.23 4.88 -4.77
N ASP A 297 3.61 5.02 -5.93
CA ASP A 297 2.17 5.23 -6.02
C ASP A 297 1.41 3.96 -5.61
N GLY A 298 0.16 4.11 -5.22
CA GLY A 298 -0.72 2.98 -4.96
C GLY A 298 -0.85 2.09 -6.20
N GLU A 299 -1.05 0.81 -5.99
CA GLU A 299 -1.19 -0.13 -7.09
C GLU A 299 -2.43 0.17 -7.94
N SER A 300 -2.25 0.15 -9.27
CA SER A 300 -3.36 0.30 -10.21
C SER A 300 -4.24 -0.97 -10.23
N LEU A 301 -5.51 -0.81 -10.62
CA LEU A 301 -6.42 -1.94 -10.79
C LEU A 301 -5.90 -2.95 -11.83
N GLU A 302 -5.27 -2.47 -12.90
CA GLU A 302 -4.70 -3.35 -13.92
C GLU A 302 -3.59 -4.26 -13.35
N ASN A 303 -2.68 -3.68 -12.55
CA ASN A 303 -1.60 -4.45 -11.92
C ASN A 303 -2.15 -5.44 -10.90
N ALA A 304 -3.16 -5.03 -10.12
CA ALA A 304 -3.82 -5.92 -9.17
C ALA A 304 -4.50 -7.11 -9.88
N LEU A 305 -5.12 -6.90 -11.04
CA LEU A 305 -5.72 -7.99 -11.84
C LEU A 305 -4.67 -8.98 -12.37
N ARG A 306 -3.48 -8.50 -12.75
CA ARG A 306 -2.36 -9.38 -13.17
C ARG A 306 -1.79 -10.17 -11.99
N ARG A 307 -1.78 -9.56 -10.79
CA ARG A 307 -1.27 -10.17 -9.56
C ARG A 307 -2.24 -11.18 -8.94
N ALA A 308 -3.54 -10.91 -8.94
CA ALA A 308 -4.54 -11.66 -8.19
C ALA A 308 -4.50 -13.20 -8.39
N PRO A 309 -4.29 -13.75 -9.60
CA PRO A 309 -4.17 -15.20 -9.77
C PRO A 309 -3.00 -15.81 -8.99
N GLN A 310 -1.89 -15.05 -8.85
CA GLN A 310 -0.69 -15.50 -8.15
C GLN A 310 -0.91 -15.45 -6.63
N ASP A 311 -1.57 -14.40 -6.14
CA ASP A 311 -1.91 -14.26 -4.73
C ASP A 311 -2.88 -15.35 -4.27
N PHE A 312 -3.88 -15.68 -5.10
CA PHE A 312 -4.82 -16.77 -4.82
C PHE A 312 -4.12 -18.13 -4.72
N GLN A 313 -3.08 -18.38 -5.52
CA GLN A 313 -2.32 -19.62 -5.47
C GLN A 313 -1.46 -19.74 -4.21
N ALA A 314 -0.83 -18.65 -3.77
CA ALA A 314 0.09 -18.65 -2.63
C ALA A 314 -0.59 -18.80 -1.25
N ARG A 315 -1.91 -18.57 -1.14
CA ARG A 315 -2.74 -18.76 0.10
C ARG A 315 -2.07 -18.25 1.40
N ASP A 316 -1.35 -17.14 1.31
CA ASP A 316 -0.59 -16.49 2.40
C ASP A 316 0.46 -17.36 3.13
N ARG A 317 0.91 -18.47 2.54
CA ARG A 317 1.97 -19.32 3.10
C ARG A 317 3.11 -19.51 2.11
N ALA A 318 4.33 -19.41 2.62
CA ALA A 318 5.55 -19.57 1.82
C ALA A 318 6.00 -21.04 1.84
N VAL A 319 5.57 -21.81 0.83
CA VAL A 319 5.91 -23.24 0.72
C VAL A 319 6.88 -23.48 -0.44
N THR A 320 6.52 -23.01 -1.62
CA THR A 320 7.34 -23.10 -2.83
C THR A 320 8.23 -21.88 -3.00
N VAL A 321 9.29 -22.01 -3.79
CA VAL A 321 10.15 -20.88 -4.20
C VAL A 321 9.31 -19.72 -4.76
N ARG A 322 8.27 -20.03 -5.55
CA ARG A 322 7.41 -19.00 -6.13
C ARG A 322 6.61 -18.25 -5.07
N ASP A 323 6.16 -18.92 -4.01
CA ASP A 323 5.43 -18.27 -2.91
C ASP A 323 6.31 -17.24 -2.19
N TYR A 324 7.59 -17.55 -1.95
CA TYR A 324 8.55 -16.60 -1.38
C TYR A 324 8.73 -15.36 -2.27
N GLU A 325 8.78 -15.52 -3.59
CA GLU A 325 8.88 -14.40 -4.53
C GLU A 325 7.63 -13.52 -4.48
N VAL A 326 6.44 -14.12 -4.59
CA VAL A 326 5.15 -13.42 -4.57
C VAL A 326 4.96 -12.68 -3.25
N LEU A 327 5.25 -13.35 -2.13
CA LEU A 327 5.11 -12.76 -0.79
C LEU A 327 6.10 -11.61 -0.54
N ALA A 328 7.35 -11.72 -1.03
CA ALA A 328 8.33 -10.65 -0.91
C ALA A 328 7.93 -9.40 -1.70
N MET A 329 7.35 -9.57 -2.90
CA MET A 329 6.89 -8.46 -3.75
C MET A 329 5.64 -7.74 -3.21
N ARG A 330 5.00 -8.24 -2.15
CA ARG A 330 3.92 -7.52 -1.46
C ARG A 330 4.40 -6.24 -0.78
N HIS A 331 5.69 -6.17 -0.45
CA HIS A 331 6.27 -4.99 0.16
C HIS A 331 6.53 -3.91 -0.90
N GLY A 332 5.97 -2.71 -0.72
CA GLY A 332 6.00 -1.62 -1.72
C GLY A 332 7.40 -1.21 -2.20
N GLY A 333 8.42 -1.36 -1.36
CA GLY A 333 9.83 -1.10 -1.69
C GLY A 333 10.54 -2.16 -2.54
N VAL A 334 9.88 -3.27 -2.90
CA VAL A 334 10.43 -4.36 -3.70
C VAL A 334 9.80 -4.36 -5.09
N ALA A 335 10.61 -4.16 -6.14
CA ALA A 335 10.14 -4.27 -7.53
C ALA A 335 10.10 -5.72 -8.01
N ARG A 336 11.10 -6.53 -7.65
CA ARG A 336 11.21 -7.94 -8.03
C ARG A 336 11.84 -8.74 -6.90
N ALA A 337 11.46 -10.00 -6.81
CA ALA A 337 12.11 -10.97 -5.92
C ALA A 337 12.42 -12.25 -6.71
N ARG A 338 13.56 -12.88 -6.38
CA ARG A 338 13.92 -14.21 -6.86
C ARG A 338 14.31 -15.06 -5.66
N ALA A 339 13.69 -16.23 -5.53
CA ALA A 339 14.02 -17.16 -4.46
C ALA A 339 14.66 -18.43 -5.00
N PHE A 340 15.39 -19.13 -4.15
CA PHE A 340 15.94 -20.45 -4.42
C PHE A 340 16.29 -21.14 -3.10
N THR A 341 16.33 -22.48 -3.09
CA THR A 341 16.86 -23.18 -1.92
C THR A 341 18.38 -23.09 -1.96
N ARG A 342 19.02 -22.82 -0.81
CA ARG A 342 20.49 -22.75 -0.79
C ARG A 342 21.15 -24.08 -1.12
N ARG A 343 20.45 -25.18 -0.87
CA ARG A 343 20.92 -26.53 -1.20
C ARG A 343 21.07 -26.74 -2.71
N ASP A 344 20.23 -26.09 -3.52
CA ASP A 344 20.33 -26.15 -5.00
C ASP A 344 21.62 -25.47 -5.51
N ILE A 345 22.16 -24.53 -4.75
CA ILE A 345 23.40 -23.80 -5.09
C ILE A 345 24.61 -24.44 -4.42
N TRP A 346 24.49 -24.80 -3.14
CA TRP A 346 25.57 -25.29 -2.31
C TRP A 346 25.12 -26.52 -1.50
N ALA A 347 25.70 -27.67 -1.80
CA ALA A 347 25.28 -28.96 -1.24
C ALA A 347 25.40 -29.06 0.29
N PHE A 348 26.26 -28.24 0.91
CA PHE A 348 26.48 -28.19 2.36
C PHE A 348 25.64 -27.14 3.09
N ALA A 349 24.76 -26.42 2.37
CA ALA A 349 23.82 -25.50 3.01
C ALA A 349 22.89 -26.25 3.98
N LYS A 350 22.51 -25.58 5.07
CA LYS A 350 21.57 -26.16 6.03
C LYS A 350 20.23 -26.45 5.33
N PRO A 351 19.63 -27.64 5.54
CA PRO A 351 18.28 -27.91 5.07
C PRO A 351 17.29 -26.86 5.57
N GLY A 352 16.35 -26.45 4.72
CA GLY A 352 15.34 -25.46 5.05
C GLY A 352 15.73 -24.01 4.77
N GLU A 353 16.99 -23.69 4.49
CA GLU A 353 17.37 -22.33 4.10
C GLU A 353 16.88 -21.98 2.69
N VAL A 354 15.99 -20.98 2.62
CA VAL A 354 15.49 -20.39 1.37
C VAL A 354 16.07 -19.01 1.24
N GLU A 355 16.92 -18.80 0.24
CA GLU A 355 17.49 -17.49 -0.01
C GLU A 355 16.59 -16.70 -0.97
N VAL A 356 16.29 -15.46 -0.60
CA VAL A 356 15.45 -14.54 -1.37
C VAL A 356 16.25 -13.29 -1.70
N VAL A 357 16.44 -13.04 -2.99
CA VAL A 357 17.13 -11.88 -3.52
C VAL A 357 16.12 -10.85 -3.98
N LEU A 358 16.17 -9.66 -3.39
CA LEU A 358 15.28 -8.54 -3.67
C LEU A 358 15.91 -7.55 -4.65
N VAL A 359 15.09 -6.98 -5.52
CA VAL A 359 15.42 -5.83 -6.36
C VAL A 359 14.59 -4.66 -5.86
N PRO A 360 15.21 -3.54 -5.45
CA PRO A 360 14.45 -2.41 -4.92
C PRO A 360 13.65 -1.73 -6.02
N PHE A 361 12.53 -1.12 -5.62
CA PHE A 361 11.78 -0.24 -6.52
C PHE A 361 12.62 0.99 -6.89
N VAL A 362 12.71 1.29 -8.18
CA VAL A 362 13.41 2.47 -8.71
C VAL A 362 12.39 3.38 -9.40
N PRO A 363 12.13 4.59 -8.87
CA PRO A 363 11.18 5.53 -9.44
C PRO A 363 11.51 5.91 -10.89
N GLY A 364 10.47 6.12 -11.71
CA GLY A 364 10.62 6.59 -13.09
C GLY A 364 11.12 5.53 -14.10
N VAL A 365 11.38 4.31 -13.66
CA VAL A 365 11.60 3.16 -14.53
C VAL A 365 10.24 2.58 -14.89
N SER A 366 9.77 2.78 -16.12
CA SER A 366 8.47 2.30 -16.57
C SER A 366 8.36 0.78 -16.37
N GLU A 367 7.40 0.35 -15.54
CA GLU A 367 6.93 -1.04 -15.49
C GLU A 367 6.13 -1.31 -16.77
N GLU A 368 6.84 -1.63 -17.86
CA GLU A 368 6.33 -2.21 -19.13
C GLU A 368 5.09 -1.54 -19.77
N GLY A 369 5.27 -0.82 -20.88
CA GLY A 369 4.10 -0.38 -21.67
C GLY A 369 4.34 0.32 -23.00
N THR A 370 5.21 1.33 -23.08
CA THR A 370 5.25 2.19 -24.29
C THR A 370 6.59 2.86 -24.60
N ALA A 371 7.62 2.69 -23.77
CA ALA A 371 8.95 3.27 -24.01
C ALA A 371 10.06 2.23 -23.86
N ALA A 372 11.18 2.43 -24.55
CA ALA A 372 12.37 1.60 -24.41
C ALA A 372 12.79 1.53 -22.93
N PRO A 373 13.15 0.35 -22.41
CA PRO A 373 13.53 0.20 -21.00
C PRO A 373 14.71 1.12 -20.68
N VAL A 374 14.50 2.05 -19.73
CA VAL A 374 15.56 2.94 -19.26
C VAL A 374 16.59 2.08 -18.52
N PRO A 375 17.88 2.12 -18.91
CA PRO A 375 18.90 1.34 -18.22
C PRO A 375 19.09 1.87 -16.80
N VAL A 376 18.82 1.03 -15.81
CA VAL A 376 19.02 1.33 -14.39
C VAL A 376 20.49 1.10 -14.02
N ARG A 377 21.13 2.08 -13.38
CA ARG A 377 22.53 1.96 -12.95
C ARG A 377 22.65 1.23 -11.61
N ALA A 378 23.79 0.60 -11.39
CA ALA A 378 24.15 -0.05 -10.12
C ALA A 378 23.96 0.88 -8.90
N ALA A 379 24.43 2.13 -9.02
CA ALA A 379 24.33 3.12 -7.95
C ALA A 379 22.88 3.49 -7.61
N GLU A 380 22.00 3.50 -8.61
CA GLU A 380 20.57 3.81 -8.44
C GLU A 380 19.86 2.69 -7.68
N LEU A 381 20.21 1.42 -7.94
CA LEU A 381 19.71 0.29 -7.16
C LEU A 381 20.19 0.35 -5.71
N THR A 382 21.49 0.59 -5.47
CA THR A 382 22.04 0.68 -4.11
C THR A 382 21.41 1.81 -3.30
N ALA A 383 21.12 2.97 -3.92
CA ALA A 383 20.47 4.09 -3.25
C ALA A 383 19.03 3.79 -2.80
N GLN A 384 18.35 2.83 -3.43
CA GLN A 384 16.99 2.40 -3.09
C GLN A 384 16.96 1.16 -2.18
N ALA A 385 18.10 0.47 -2.00
CA ALA A 385 18.24 -0.77 -1.23
C ALA A 385 18.30 -0.51 0.28
N ARG A 386 17.14 -0.25 0.90
CA ARG A 386 17.04 0.05 2.34
C ARG A 386 17.11 -1.17 3.22
N GLU A 387 17.88 -1.08 4.30
CA GLU A 387 18.03 -2.17 5.25
C GLU A 387 16.75 -2.41 6.07
N SER A 388 16.02 -1.36 6.42
CA SER A 388 14.71 -1.47 7.09
C SER A 388 13.73 -2.31 6.27
N VAL A 389 13.62 -2.03 4.98
CA VAL A 389 12.77 -2.78 4.04
C VAL A 389 13.19 -4.26 3.95
N ARG A 390 14.49 -4.55 3.89
CA ARG A 390 15.01 -5.93 3.86
C ARG A 390 14.58 -6.71 5.10
N LEU A 391 14.74 -6.11 6.28
CA LEU A 391 14.37 -6.70 7.58
C LEU A 391 12.86 -6.91 7.70
N GLU A 392 12.06 -5.94 7.25
CA GLU A 392 10.59 -6.04 7.23
C GLU A 392 10.13 -7.21 6.35
N VAL A 393 10.70 -7.35 5.15
CA VAL A 393 10.41 -8.46 4.23
C VAL A 393 10.85 -9.80 4.83
N GLU A 394 12.04 -9.87 5.43
CA GLU A 394 12.51 -11.10 6.08
C GLU A 394 11.59 -11.56 7.21
N GLN A 395 11.20 -10.62 8.09
CA GLN A 395 10.28 -10.92 9.18
C GLN A 395 8.90 -11.33 8.66
N TYR A 396 8.43 -10.66 7.60
CA TYR A 396 7.18 -10.98 6.92
C TYR A 396 7.21 -12.39 6.33
N LEU A 397 8.29 -12.79 5.66
CA LEU A 397 8.44 -14.14 5.12
C LEU A 397 8.55 -15.18 6.24
N ARG A 398 9.33 -14.91 7.29
CA ARG A 398 9.53 -15.84 8.41
C ARG A 398 8.23 -16.21 9.12
N ARG A 399 7.27 -15.27 9.24
CA ARG A 399 5.93 -15.55 9.79
C ARG A 399 5.08 -16.48 8.91
N ARG A 400 5.42 -16.63 7.63
CA ARG A 400 4.67 -17.39 6.61
C ARG A 400 5.38 -18.66 6.14
N SER A 401 6.66 -18.78 6.43
CA SER A 401 7.44 -19.99 6.20
C SER A 401 6.86 -21.18 6.94
N THR A 402 7.02 -22.37 6.34
CA THR A 402 6.76 -23.63 7.01
C THR A 402 7.71 -23.85 8.18
N VAL A 403 7.30 -24.64 9.17
CA VAL A 403 8.16 -25.00 10.29
C VAL A 403 9.42 -25.69 9.75
N GLY A 404 10.59 -25.17 10.13
CA GLY A 404 11.89 -25.66 9.68
C GLY A 404 12.43 -24.99 8.41
N ALA A 405 11.66 -24.11 7.75
CA ALA A 405 12.18 -23.25 6.70
C ALA A 405 12.67 -21.92 7.27
N GLU A 406 13.88 -21.50 6.88
CA GLU A 406 14.47 -20.21 7.26
C GLU A 406 14.70 -19.34 6.02
N PRO A 407 13.92 -18.25 5.85
CA PRO A 407 14.17 -17.30 4.80
C PRO A 407 15.41 -16.47 5.13
N VAL A 408 16.32 -16.34 4.17
CA VAL A 408 17.48 -15.45 4.23
C VAL A 408 17.33 -14.41 3.12
N VAL A 409 17.03 -13.17 3.49
CA VAL A 409 16.68 -12.11 2.54
C VAL A 409 17.87 -11.18 2.33
N ARG A 410 18.18 -10.87 1.07
CA ARG A 410 19.23 -9.91 0.71
C ARG A 410 18.87 -9.07 -0.50
N TRP A 411 19.47 -7.89 -0.61
CA TRP A 411 19.44 -7.11 -1.84
C TRP A 411 20.32 -7.74 -2.93
N ALA A 412 19.90 -7.61 -4.18
CA ALA A 412 20.71 -7.94 -5.33
C ALA A 412 21.98 -7.08 -5.35
N SER A 413 23.15 -7.71 -5.52
CA SER A 413 24.42 -7.00 -5.70
C SER A 413 24.95 -7.19 -7.11
N THR A 414 25.49 -6.12 -7.70
CA THR A 414 25.93 -6.10 -9.10
C THR A 414 27.11 -7.02 -9.40
N ASN A 415 27.90 -7.41 -8.40
CA ASN A 415 28.98 -8.40 -8.59
C ASN A 415 28.49 -9.85 -8.74
N LYS A 416 27.21 -10.15 -8.48
CA LYS A 416 26.63 -11.50 -8.62
C LYS A 416 25.46 -11.58 -9.60
N CYS A 417 25.13 -10.50 -10.30
CA CYS A 417 24.00 -10.45 -11.23
C CYS A 417 24.46 -9.87 -12.57
N TRP A 418 24.77 -10.75 -13.54
CA TRP A 418 24.89 -10.34 -14.95
C TRP A 418 23.49 -10.22 -15.53
N TRP A 419 23.02 -8.99 -15.72
CA TRP A 419 21.77 -8.67 -16.39
C TRP A 419 21.96 -8.75 -17.91
N THR A 420 21.33 -9.72 -18.57
CA THR A 420 21.04 -9.63 -20.01
C THR A 420 19.56 -9.86 -20.26
N ARG A 421 19.05 -9.15 -21.28
CA ARG A 421 17.63 -9.03 -21.66
C ARG A 421 16.85 -10.34 -21.48
N GLY A 422 15.88 -10.32 -20.56
CA GLY A 422 14.78 -11.28 -20.55
C GLY A 422 15.01 -12.63 -19.86
N SER A 423 16.17 -12.91 -19.24
CA SER A 423 16.34 -14.15 -18.48
C SER A 423 17.20 -13.98 -17.23
N TRP A 424 16.70 -14.50 -16.11
CA TRP A 424 17.50 -14.76 -14.91
C TRP A 424 18.35 -16.00 -15.19
N PHE A 425 19.65 -15.85 -15.50
CA PHE A 425 20.53 -17.00 -15.49
C PHE A 425 20.84 -17.41 -14.05
N ALA A 426 20.73 -18.71 -13.78
CA ALA A 426 21.12 -19.35 -12.53
C ALA A 426 22.58 -19.01 -12.16
N PRO A 427 22.93 -18.99 -10.86
CA PRO A 427 24.31 -18.76 -10.44
C PRO A 427 25.23 -19.79 -11.10
N THR A 428 26.21 -19.32 -11.87
CA THR A 428 27.28 -20.17 -12.38
C THR A 428 28.02 -20.74 -11.18
N ARG A 429 28.10 -22.08 -11.11
CA ARG A 429 29.02 -22.80 -10.22
C ARG A 429 30.44 -22.32 -10.54
N THR A 430 30.89 -21.28 -9.85
CA THR A 430 32.31 -20.95 -9.75
C THR A 430 32.83 -21.73 -8.56
N PRO A 431 33.68 -22.76 -8.76
CA PRO A 431 34.41 -23.32 -7.64
C PRO A 431 35.36 -22.23 -7.14
N MET A 432 35.17 -21.77 -5.91
CA MET A 432 36.23 -21.03 -5.21
C MET A 432 37.30 -22.02 -4.73
N PRO A 433 38.58 -21.59 -4.71
CA PRO A 433 39.74 -22.44 -4.46
C PRO A 433 39.79 -23.06 -3.06
#